data_AF-A0A7R9ZPA6-F1
#
_entry.id   AF-A0A7R9ZPA6-F1
#
_cell.length_a   1.000
_cell.length_b   1.000
_cell.length_c   1.000
_cell.angle_alpha   90.00
_cell.angle_beta   90.00
_cell.angle_gamma   90.00
#
_symmetry.space_group_name_H-M   'P 1'
#
loop_
_entity.id
_entity.type
_entity.pdbx_description
1 polymer ?
#
loop_
_entity_poly.entity_id
_entity_poly.type
_entity_poly.pdbx_seq_one_letter_code
_entity_poly.pdbx_strand_id
1 'polypeptide(L)'
;DYSLFAPVSSKEDEDMAAYMMRPDVRKALNVEESPTKTWPEADVGFDYTKEYNACNPDKIFVDKSMVDFYREVAPKLDMTLIYNGDTDPCVSYEGTRTAVKWIGFDELDGGSYRPWFYNQTSASVEVLTEKSPLFGPGLLVQEMGPQFGGEIVSYENDLSFLTFHGSGHMVPQFRPQAALHMIDKLINYQDLSPLLPANATLTTLPEDKFRDIMAGWTEAAQAAPYVK
;
A
#
# COMPACT_ATOMS: atom_id res chain seq x y z
N ASP A 1 -15.41 -3.12 -6.78
CA ASP A 1 -14.57 -1.91 -6.80
C ASP A 1 -14.65 -1.21 -5.45
N TYR A 2 -13.50 -0.84 -4.88
CA TYR A 2 -13.29 -0.71 -3.43
C TYR A 2 -12.59 0.60 -3.02
N SER A 3 -12.81 1.68 -3.77
CA SER A 3 -12.53 3.03 -3.27
C SER A 3 -13.85 3.80 -3.18
N LEU A 4 -13.97 4.67 -2.18
CA LEU A 4 -15.14 5.53 -1.99
C LEU A 4 -15.35 6.52 -3.17
N PHE A 5 -14.35 6.66 -4.05
CA PHE A 5 -14.22 7.73 -5.03
C PHE A 5 -14.12 7.25 -6.49
N ALA A 6 -14.10 5.94 -6.76
CA ALA A 6 -14.08 5.39 -8.11
C ALA A 6 -15.51 5.18 -8.65
N PRO A 7 -15.79 5.45 -9.93
CA PRO A 7 -17.02 5.01 -10.56
C PRO A 7 -17.19 3.49 -10.41
N VAL A 8 -18.31 3.07 -9.83
CA VAL A 8 -18.68 1.67 -9.58
C VAL A 8 -19.02 1.00 -10.92
N SER A 9 -18.03 0.65 -11.73
CA SER A 9 -18.23 -0.07 -12.98
C SER A 9 -17.26 -1.23 -13.10
N SER A 10 -17.75 -2.37 -13.60
CA SER A 10 -16.95 -3.54 -13.99
C SER A 10 -16.16 -3.31 -15.27
N LYS A 11 -16.14 -2.09 -15.81
CA LYS A 11 -15.66 -1.82 -17.17
C LYS A 11 -14.17 -2.18 -17.35
N GLU A 12 -13.34 -1.88 -16.35
CA GLU A 12 -11.91 -2.24 -16.41
C GLU A 12 -11.71 -3.75 -16.35
N ASP A 13 -12.48 -4.46 -15.51
CA ASP A 13 -12.46 -5.93 -15.45
C ASP A 13 -12.91 -6.55 -16.79
N GLU A 14 -13.95 -6.00 -17.41
CA GLU A 14 -14.45 -6.41 -18.72
C GLU A 14 -13.43 -6.16 -19.85
N ASP A 15 -12.78 -5.00 -19.86
CA ASP A 15 -11.77 -4.66 -20.87
C ASP A 15 -10.52 -5.52 -20.72
N MET A 16 -10.09 -5.74 -19.48
CA MET A 16 -9.01 -6.66 -19.14
C MET A 16 -9.37 -8.09 -19.57
N ALA A 17 -10.61 -8.52 -19.37
CA ALA A 17 -11.10 -9.82 -19.82
C ALA A 17 -11.12 -9.98 -21.33
N ALA A 18 -11.66 -9.00 -22.04
CA ALA A 18 -11.64 -8.98 -23.49
C ALA A 18 -10.20 -9.02 -24.02
N TYR A 19 -9.27 -8.28 -23.41
CA TYR A 19 -7.86 -8.26 -23.78
C TYR A 19 -7.20 -9.63 -23.58
N MET A 20 -7.34 -10.24 -22.40
CA MET A 20 -6.76 -11.55 -22.08
C MET A 20 -7.31 -12.67 -22.96
N MET A 21 -8.52 -12.50 -23.49
CA MET A 21 -9.15 -13.47 -24.38
C MET A 21 -8.76 -13.35 -25.86
N ARG A 22 -8.05 -12.29 -26.27
CA ARG A 22 -7.65 -12.13 -27.67
C ARG A 22 -6.72 -13.26 -28.13
N PRO A 23 -6.91 -13.84 -29.34
CA PRO A 23 -6.09 -14.95 -29.82
C PRO A 23 -4.59 -14.65 -29.90
N ASP A 24 -4.24 -13.42 -30.29
CA ASP A 24 -2.85 -12.97 -30.38
C ASP A 24 -2.20 -12.81 -28.99
N VAL A 25 -2.94 -12.26 -28.01
CA VAL A 25 -2.49 -12.15 -26.61
C VAL A 25 -2.30 -13.54 -26.00
N ARG A 26 -3.27 -14.44 -26.19
CA ARG A 26 -3.17 -15.82 -25.70
C ARG A 26 -1.97 -16.54 -26.30
N LYS A 27 -1.70 -16.34 -27.59
CA LYS A 27 -0.51 -16.86 -28.25
C LYS A 27 0.78 -16.26 -27.68
N ALA A 28 0.82 -14.95 -27.48
CA ALA A 28 1.99 -14.28 -26.91
C ALA A 28 2.32 -14.77 -25.48
N LEU A 29 1.28 -15.14 -24.72
CA LEU A 29 1.40 -15.68 -23.36
C LEU A 29 1.54 -17.22 -23.32
N ASN A 30 1.55 -17.92 -24.47
CA ASN A 30 1.59 -19.37 -24.59
C ASN A 30 0.40 -20.10 -23.90
N VAL A 31 -0.80 -19.52 -23.98
CA VAL A 31 -2.07 -20.04 -23.43
C VAL A 31 -3.16 -20.22 -24.51
N GLU A 32 -2.73 -20.57 -25.72
CA GLU A 32 -3.63 -20.86 -26.86
C GLU A 32 -4.61 -21.99 -26.53
N GLU A 33 -4.14 -22.99 -25.80
CA GLU A 33 -4.95 -24.10 -25.30
C GLU A 33 -5.12 -23.98 -23.78
N SER A 34 -6.37 -23.81 -23.34
CA SER A 34 -6.76 -23.86 -21.93
C SER A 34 -8.11 -24.55 -21.79
N PRO A 35 -8.32 -25.36 -20.73
CA PRO A 35 -9.65 -25.83 -20.35
C PRO A 35 -10.63 -24.67 -20.13
N THR A 36 -10.15 -23.53 -19.63
CA THR A 36 -10.95 -22.33 -19.42
C THR A 36 -11.13 -21.56 -20.73
N LYS A 37 -12.38 -21.24 -21.06
CA LYS A 37 -12.78 -20.53 -22.28
C LYS A 37 -13.22 -19.08 -22.04
N THR A 38 -13.26 -18.66 -20.78
CA THR A 38 -13.62 -17.32 -20.30
C THR A 38 -12.61 -16.84 -19.26
N TRP A 39 -12.59 -15.54 -19.01
CA TRP A 39 -11.75 -14.90 -17.99
C TRP A 39 -12.44 -13.61 -17.53
N PRO A 40 -12.33 -13.19 -16.25
CA PRO A 40 -11.67 -13.89 -15.14
C PRO A 40 -12.55 -15.01 -14.56
N GLU A 41 -13.84 -15.01 -14.89
CA GLU A 41 -14.77 -16.05 -14.47
C GLU A 41 -14.45 -17.36 -15.20
N ALA A 42 -14.42 -18.47 -14.46
CA ALA A 42 -14.12 -19.78 -15.00
C ALA A 42 -15.40 -20.48 -15.46
N ASP A 43 -15.51 -20.84 -16.75
CA ASP A 43 -16.54 -21.78 -17.23
C ASP A 43 -16.39 -23.19 -16.64
N VAL A 44 -15.16 -23.54 -16.25
CA VAL A 44 -14.81 -24.79 -15.56
C VAL A 44 -14.69 -24.49 -14.09
N GLY A 45 -15.78 -24.76 -13.35
CA GLY A 45 -15.84 -24.59 -11.90
C GLY A 45 -14.62 -25.22 -11.25
N PHE A 46 -13.80 -24.40 -10.60
CA PHE A 46 -12.88 -24.89 -9.60
C PHE A 46 -13.73 -25.56 -8.52
N ASP A 47 -13.66 -26.89 -8.43
CA ASP A 47 -14.17 -27.60 -7.27
C ASP A 47 -13.11 -27.45 -6.17
N TYR A 48 -13.29 -26.45 -5.32
CA TYR A 48 -12.45 -26.23 -4.16
C TYR A 48 -13.33 -26.24 -2.92
N THR A 49 -12.87 -26.94 -1.88
CA THR A 49 -13.47 -26.85 -0.57
C THR A 49 -12.84 -25.67 0.16
N LYS A 50 -13.64 -24.67 0.54
CA LYS A 50 -13.18 -23.59 1.43
C LYS A 50 -12.88 -24.18 2.79
N GLU A 51 -11.60 -24.39 3.09
CA GLU A 51 -11.18 -24.86 4.41
C GLU A 51 -11.26 -23.75 5.46
N TYR A 52 -11.14 -22.48 5.05
CA TYR A 52 -11.11 -21.32 5.93
C TYR A 52 -11.98 -20.18 5.41
N ASN A 53 -12.75 -19.56 6.29
CA ASN A 53 -13.62 -18.44 5.95
C ASN A 53 -13.32 -17.24 6.86
N ALA A 54 -12.22 -16.54 6.60
CA ALA A 54 -11.70 -15.48 7.47
C ALA A 54 -12.63 -14.25 7.59
N CYS A 55 -13.55 -14.05 6.63
CA CYS A 55 -14.36 -12.84 6.54
C CYS A 55 -15.88 -13.07 6.51
N ASN A 56 -16.36 -14.32 6.60
CA ASN A 56 -17.80 -14.61 6.62
C ASN A 56 -18.17 -15.53 7.79
N PRO A 57 -19.39 -15.40 8.33
CA PRO A 57 -19.84 -16.03 9.57
C PRO A 57 -19.95 -17.57 9.54
N ASP A 58 -19.60 -18.23 8.43
CA ASP A 58 -19.66 -19.69 8.30
C ASP A 58 -18.48 -20.34 9.02
N LYS A 59 -18.68 -20.51 10.33
CA LYS A 59 -18.10 -21.42 11.35
C LYS A 59 -16.92 -22.35 11.00
N ILE A 60 -15.88 -21.88 10.33
CA ILE A 60 -14.55 -22.50 10.45
C ILE A 60 -13.59 -21.44 11.00
N PHE A 61 -13.68 -21.23 12.32
CA PHE A 61 -12.64 -20.54 13.07
C PHE A 61 -11.50 -21.52 13.27
N VAL A 62 -10.47 -21.38 12.45
CA VAL A 62 -9.18 -21.99 12.74
C VAL A 62 -8.54 -21.22 13.88
N ASP A 63 -7.91 -21.93 14.81
CA ASP A 63 -6.99 -21.34 15.79
C ASP A 63 -5.66 -20.98 15.09
N LYS A 64 -5.76 -20.11 14.08
CA LYS A 64 -4.65 -19.58 13.30
C LYS A 64 -4.81 -18.08 13.23
N SER A 65 -3.85 -17.37 13.81
CA SER A 65 -3.83 -15.92 13.85
C SER A 65 -2.69 -15.41 12.99
N MET A 66 -2.99 -14.52 12.03
CA MET A 66 -1.93 -13.81 11.32
C MET A 66 -1.09 -12.95 12.27
N VAL A 67 -1.65 -12.51 13.40
CA VAL A 67 -0.91 -11.80 14.44
C VAL A 67 0.19 -12.69 15.01
N ASP A 68 -0.11 -13.94 15.35
CA ASP A 68 0.89 -14.89 15.86
C ASP A 68 1.93 -15.26 14.80
N PHE A 69 1.50 -15.38 13.54
CA PHE A 69 2.41 -15.58 12.41
C PHE A 69 3.42 -14.42 12.28
N TYR A 70 2.96 -13.17 12.37
CA TYR A 70 3.87 -12.00 12.29
C TYR A 70 4.82 -11.91 13.48
N ARG A 71 4.41 -12.35 14.68
CA ARG A 71 5.32 -12.48 15.84
C ARG A 71 6.50 -13.41 15.55
N GLU A 72 6.28 -14.46 14.76
CA GLU A 72 7.32 -15.43 14.42
C GLU A 72 8.19 -15.01 13.23
N VAL A 73 7.58 -14.39 12.20
CA VAL A 73 8.25 -14.14 10.93
C VAL A 73 8.97 -12.79 10.88
N ALA A 74 8.38 -11.71 11.42
CA ALA A 74 8.99 -10.38 11.32
C ALA A 74 10.41 -10.32 11.92
N PRO A 75 10.72 -10.96 13.07
CA PRO A 75 12.10 -10.99 13.60
C PRO A 75 13.13 -11.73 12.73
N LYS A 76 12.68 -12.41 11.67
CA LYS A 76 13.53 -13.17 10.74
C LYS A 76 13.71 -12.46 9.39
N LEU A 77 13.06 -11.31 9.19
CA LEU A 77 13.09 -10.53 7.96
C LEU A 77 13.86 -9.23 8.19
N ASP A 78 14.62 -8.79 7.20
CA ASP A 78 15.34 -7.51 7.27
C ASP A 78 14.40 -6.29 7.14
N MET A 79 13.19 -6.48 6.62
CA MET A 79 12.15 -5.45 6.52
C MET A 79 10.77 -6.08 6.36
N THR A 80 9.80 -5.62 7.14
CA THR A 80 8.38 -6.00 7.04
C THR A 80 7.52 -4.76 6.90
N LEU A 81 6.83 -4.59 5.77
CA LEU A 81 5.87 -3.50 5.57
C LEU A 81 4.45 -4.05 5.51
N ILE A 82 3.57 -3.53 6.36
CA ILE A 82 2.11 -3.75 6.27
C ILE A 82 1.50 -2.41 5.82
N TYR A 83 0.71 -2.38 4.76
CA TYR A 83 0.16 -1.13 4.23
C TYR A 83 -1.35 -1.19 3.98
N ASN A 84 -2.01 -0.02 4.06
CA ASN A 84 -3.42 0.15 3.68
C ASN A 84 -3.65 1.47 2.95
N GLY A 85 -4.61 1.49 2.02
CA GLY A 85 -5.22 2.74 1.57
C GLY A 85 -6.09 3.35 2.66
N ASP A 86 -5.92 4.64 2.96
CA ASP A 86 -6.65 5.33 4.04
C ASP A 86 -8.14 5.57 3.74
N THR A 87 -8.58 5.34 2.50
CA THR A 87 -9.97 5.49 2.05
C THR A 87 -10.62 4.16 1.65
N ASP A 88 -10.01 3.01 1.98
CA ASP A 88 -10.60 1.69 1.77
C ASP A 88 -11.73 1.41 2.79
N PRO A 89 -12.99 1.26 2.35
CA PRO A 89 -14.09 0.92 3.23
C PRO A 89 -14.20 -0.59 3.54
N CYS A 90 -13.55 -1.44 2.73
CA CYS A 90 -13.67 -2.90 2.84
C CYS A 90 -12.74 -3.46 3.91
N VAL A 91 -11.46 -3.04 3.88
CA VAL A 91 -10.47 -3.37 4.90
C VAL A 91 -9.85 -2.06 5.40
N SER A 92 -10.57 -1.42 6.32
CA SER A 92 -10.15 -0.12 6.87
C SER A 92 -8.79 -0.19 7.54
N TYR A 93 -7.96 0.83 7.29
CA TYR A 93 -6.64 0.97 7.90
C TYR A 93 -6.69 0.95 9.44
N GLU A 94 -7.78 1.38 10.06
CA GLU A 94 -7.94 1.34 11.53
C GLU A 94 -8.05 -0.09 12.08
N GLY A 95 -8.72 -0.97 11.33
CA GLY A 95 -8.78 -2.40 11.65
C GLY A 95 -7.38 -3.02 11.58
N THR A 96 -6.64 -2.74 10.50
CA THR A 96 -5.27 -3.22 10.34
C THR A 96 -4.33 -2.64 11.39
N ARG A 97 -4.41 -1.34 11.67
CA ARG A 97 -3.62 -0.66 12.72
C ARG A 97 -3.80 -1.34 14.07
N THR A 98 -5.04 -1.70 14.41
CA THR A 98 -5.36 -2.43 15.64
C THR A 98 -4.74 -3.82 15.64
N ALA A 99 -4.84 -4.56 14.52
CA ALA A 99 -4.24 -5.89 14.39
C ALA A 99 -2.70 -5.86 14.48
N VAL A 100 -2.05 -4.84 13.89
CA VAL A 100 -0.60 -4.64 13.99
C VAL A 100 -0.20 -4.40 15.46
N LYS A 101 -0.94 -3.57 16.20
CA LYS A 101 -0.69 -3.38 17.63
C LYS A 101 -0.83 -4.66 18.44
N TRP A 102 -1.71 -5.58 18.04
CA TRP A 102 -1.83 -6.88 18.69
C TRP A 102 -0.63 -7.79 18.47
N ILE A 103 0.23 -7.53 17.48
CA ILE A 103 1.51 -8.26 17.33
C ILE A 103 2.35 -8.07 18.60
N GLY A 104 2.34 -6.87 19.17
CA GLY A 104 2.91 -6.60 20.50
C GLY A 104 4.40 -6.25 20.49
N PHE A 105 4.95 -5.83 19.34
CA PHE A 105 6.25 -5.16 19.30
C PHE A 105 6.11 -3.71 19.74
N ASP A 106 7.13 -3.20 20.44
CA ASP A 106 7.15 -1.82 20.88
C ASP A 106 7.39 -0.87 19.69
N GLU A 107 6.79 0.32 19.73
CA GLU A 107 7.11 1.40 18.79
C GLU A 107 8.56 1.86 19.03
N LEU A 108 9.32 2.10 17.95
CA LEU A 108 10.67 2.65 18.08
C LEU A 108 10.62 4.05 18.71
N ASP A 109 11.66 4.46 19.44
CA ASP A 109 11.78 5.87 19.86
C ASP A 109 11.91 6.76 18.62
N GLY A 110 11.01 7.74 18.49
CA GLY A 110 10.83 8.53 17.27
C GLY A 110 10.09 7.80 16.12
N GLY A 111 9.72 6.54 16.29
CA GLY A 111 9.01 5.72 15.30
C GLY A 111 7.49 5.88 15.30
N SER A 112 6.95 6.76 16.14
CA SER A 112 5.52 7.03 16.24
C SER A 112 4.94 7.60 14.93
N TYR A 113 3.61 7.68 14.88
CA TYR A 113 2.83 8.10 13.71
C TYR A 113 3.35 9.40 13.08
N ARG A 114 3.95 9.29 11.89
CA ARG A 114 4.62 10.39 11.20
C ARG A 114 4.42 10.30 9.69
N PRO A 115 4.51 11.42 8.95
CA PRO A 115 4.33 11.39 7.51
C PRO A 115 5.50 10.70 6.80
N TRP A 116 5.22 10.09 5.66
CA TRP A 116 6.20 9.75 4.63
C TRP A 116 5.85 10.45 3.32
N PHE A 117 6.85 10.64 2.47
CA PHE A 117 6.74 11.42 1.24
C PHE A 117 7.23 10.63 0.05
N TYR A 118 6.78 11.01 -1.14
CA TYR A 118 7.27 10.50 -2.41
C TYR A 118 7.39 11.66 -3.40
N ASN A 119 8.19 11.49 -4.44
CA ASN A 119 8.30 12.49 -5.49
C ASN A 119 7.21 12.26 -6.55
N GLN A 120 6.32 13.24 -6.72
CA GLN A 120 5.31 13.22 -7.76
C GLN A 120 5.87 13.83 -9.05
N THR A 121 6.38 12.96 -9.91
CA THR A 121 6.94 13.31 -11.21
C THR A 121 5.85 13.48 -12.27
N SER A 122 6.16 14.18 -13.37
CA SER A 122 5.23 14.34 -14.49
C SER A 122 4.96 13.00 -15.20
N ALA A 123 3.69 12.73 -15.50
CA ALA A 123 3.27 11.72 -16.46
C ALA A 123 3.28 12.28 -17.89
N SER A 124 3.56 11.45 -18.88
CA SER A 124 3.50 11.87 -20.29
C SER A 124 2.04 12.03 -20.76
N VAL A 125 1.83 12.85 -21.79
CA VAL A 125 0.49 13.04 -22.37
C VAL A 125 -0.04 11.73 -22.95
N GLU A 126 0.84 10.89 -23.51
CA GLU A 126 0.51 9.56 -24.03
C GLU A 126 -0.08 8.70 -22.91
N VAL A 127 0.61 8.60 -21.76
CA VAL A 127 0.11 7.85 -20.60
C VAL A 127 -1.25 8.38 -20.13
N LEU A 128 -1.42 9.70 -20.03
CA LEU A 128 -2.68 10.28 -19.58
C LEU A 128 -3.84 10.08 -20.57
N THR A 129 -3.53 9.95 -21.86
CA THR A 129 -4.53 9.73 -22.92
C THR A 129 -4.92 8.26 -23.03
N GLU A 130 -3.98 7.35 -22.80
CA GLU A 130 -4.18 5.91 -22.96
C GLU A 130 -4.60 5.18 -21.68
N LYS A 131 -4.23 5.71 -20.50
CA LYS A 131 -4.51 5.04 -19.23
C LYS A 131 -6.00 4.85 -19.01
N SER A 132 -6.32 3.81 -18.26
CA SER A 132 -7.67 3.62 -17.76
C SER A 132 -8.08 4.76 -16.80
N PRO A 133 -9.37 5.12 -16.72
CA PRO A 133 -9.82 6.19 -15.84
C PRO A 133 -9.46 5.99 -14.36
N LEU A 134 -9.49 4.75 -13.85
CA LEU A 134 -9.18 4.48 -12.44
C LEU A 134 -7.68 4.34 -12.15
N PHE A 135 -6.85 4.12 -13.17
CA PHE A 135 -5.41 4.07 -12.99
C PHE A 135 -4.85 5.47 -12.78
N GLY A 136 -4.21 5.70 -11.63
CA GLY A 136 -3.51 6.92 -11.27
C GLY A 136 -4.34 8.20 -11.50
N PRO A 137 -5.50 8.39 -10.84
CA PRO A 137 -6.29 9.61 -10.96
C PRO A 137 -5.53 10.89 -10.55
N GLY A 138 -4.46 10.75 -9.76
CA GLY A 138 -3.58 11.85 -9.37
C GLY A 138 -2.40 12.13 -10.32
N LEU A 139 -2.26 11.42 -11.44
CA LEU A 139 -1.18 11.66 -12.40
C LEU A 139 -1.40 13.00 -13.13
N LEU A 140 -0.33 13.78 -13.27
CA LEU A 140 -0.35 15.11 -13.87
C LEU A 140 0.82 15.26 -14.85
N VAL A 141 0.67 16.13 -15.86
CA VAL A 141 1.77 16.52 -16.76
C VAL A 141 2.80 17.42 -16.07
N GLN A 142 2.46 17.96 -14.91
CA GLN A 142 3.34 18.82 -14.12
C GLN A 142 4.02 18.03 -13.02
N GLU A 143 5.32 18.24 -12.86
CA GLU A 143 6.07 17.78 -11.70
C GLU A 143 5.71 18.61 -10.47
N MET A 144 5.38 17.92 -9.37
CA MET A 144 4.92 18.53 -8.12
C MET A 144 5.97 18.43 -7.01
N GLY A 145 7.07 17.72 -7.25
CA GLY A 145 8.11 17.48 -6.25
C GLY A 145 7.62 16.54 -5.13
N PRO A 146 8.21 16.65 -3.92
CA PRO A 146 7.79 15.87 -2.76
C PRO A 146 6.33 16.12 -2.38
N GLN A 147 5.54 15.05 -2.32
CA GLN A 147 4.13 15.05 -1.93
C GLN A 147 3.90 14.08 -0.79
N PHE A 148 2.87 14.37 0.01
CA PHE A 148 2.46 13.52 1.13
C PHE A 148 1.98 12.16 0.63
N GLY A 149 2.69 11.09 1.00
CA GLY A 149 2.36 9.72 0.60
C GLY A 149 1.38 9.05 1.55
N GLY A 150 1.39 9.47 2.82
CA GLY A 150 0.61 8.93 3.92
C GLY A 150 1.43 8.95 5.20
N GLU A 151 1.10 8.07 6.12
CA GLU A 151 1.71 7.99 7.44
C GLU A 151 2.33 6.63 7.70
N ILE A 152 3.33 6.60 8.58
CA ILE A 152 4.08 5.41 8.95
C ILE A 152 4.27 5.36 10.46
N VAL A 153 4.14 4.15 11.02
CA VAL A 153 4.56 3.81 12.39
C VAL A 153 5.59 2.70 12.28
N SER A 154 6.70 2.84 12.98
CA SER A 154 7.81 1.87 12.97
C SER A 154 7.94 1.22 14.34
N TYR A 155 8.02 -0.10 14.33
CA TYR A 155 8.11 -0.97 15.50
C TYR A 155 9.46 -1.69 15.53
N GLU A 156 9.78 -2.34 16.65
CA GLU A 156 10.86 -3.31 16.71
C GLU A 156 10.71 -4.44 15.67
N ASN A 157 11.80 -5.15 15.41
CA ASN A 157 11.87 -6.26 14.43
C ASN A 157 11.56 -5.82 12.99
N ASP A 158 12.04 -4.63 12.62
CA ASP A 158 11.97 -4.05 11.27
C ASP A 158 10.55 -4.05 10.66
N LEU A 159 9.53 -3.99 11.52
CA LEU A 159 8.13 -3.95 11.13
C LEU A 159 7.64 -2.50 11.09
N SER A 160 7.06 -2.09 9.97
CA SER A 160 6.37 -0.82 9.86
C SER A 160 4.96 -0.98 9.29
N PHE A 161 4.03 -0.19 9.82
CA PHE A 161 2.68 -0.04 9.29
C PHE A 161 2.54 1.29 8.56
N LEU A 162 1.97 1.27 7.35
CA LEU A 162 1.83 2.45 6.49
C LEU A 162 0.39 2.66 6.04
N THR A 163 0.01 3.92 5.93
CA THR A 163 -1.16 4.36 5.17
C THR A 163 -0.73 4.94 3.83
N PHE A 164 -1.61 4.85 2.84
CA PHE A 164 -1.50 5.50 1.55
C PHE A 164 -2.60 6.54 1.42
N HIS A 165 -2.18 7.81 1.35
CA HIS A 165 -3.10 8.92 1.35
C HIS A 165 -3.98 8.96 0.08
N GLY A 166 -5.29 9.06 0.29
CA GLY A 166 -6.30 9.14 -0.75
C GLY A 166 -6.33 7.93 -1.66
N SER A 167 -6.09 6.73 -1.11
CA SER A 167 -6.17 5.45 -1.84
C SER A 167 -7.19 4.51 -1.21
N GLY A 168 -7.91 3.76 -2.06
CA GLY A 168 -8.74 2.63 -1.63
C GLY A 168 -7.96 1.32 -1.53
N HIS A 169 -8.67 0.20 -1.67
CA HIS A 169 -8.11 -1.16 -1.54
C HIS A 169 -6.94 -1.45 -2.49
N MET A 170 -7.03 -0.99 -3.73
CA MET A 170 -6.04 -1.27 -4.78
C MET A 170 -4.98 -0.16 -4.88
N VAL A 171 -4.15 -0.02 -3.85
CA VAL A 171 -3.14 1.05 -3.74
C VAL A 171 -2.32 1.30 -5.02
N PRO A 172 -1.72 0.29 -5.66
CA PRO A 172 -0.92 0.53 -6.88
C PRO A 172 -1.74 1.05 -8.07
N GLN A 173 -3.05 0.78 -8.12
CA GLN A 173 -3.94 1.31 -9.16
C GLN A 173 -4.18 2.80 -8.94
N PHE A 174 -4.48 3.22 -7.71
CA PHE A 174 -4.87 4.62 -7.42
C PHE A 174 -3.69 5.56 -7.15
N ARG A 175 -2.60 5.04 -6.57
CA ARG A 175 -1.39 5.80 -6.21
C ARG A 175 -0.13 5.14 -6.77
N PRO A 176 -0.01 4.97 -8.11
CA PRO A 176 1.06 4.17 -8.72
C PRO A 176 2.47 4.70 -8.43
N GLN A 177 2.69 6.02 -8.42
CA GLN A 177 4.00 6.60 -8.12
C GLN A 177 4.40 6.39 -6.66
N ALA A 178 3.48 6.61 -5.71
CA ALA A 178 3.72 6.38 -4.29
C ALA A 178 3.93 4.88 -4.00
N ALA A 179 3.16 4.00 -4.65
CA ALA A 179 3.30 2.55 -4.51
C ALA A 179 4.64 2.05 -5.05
N LEU A 180 5.07 2.56 -6.22
CA LEU A 180 6.37 2.25 -6.78
C LEU A 180 7.50 2.74 -5.88
N HIS A 181 7.37 3.93 -5.30
CA HIS A 181 8.32 4.44 -4.32
C HIS A 181 8.45 3.51 -3.11
N MET A 182 7.32 3.09 -2.50
CA MET A 182 7.33 2.12 -1.40
C MET A 182 7.96 0.77 -1.79
N ILE A 183 7.68 0.24 -2.98
CA ILE A 183 8.29 -1.01 -3.46
C ILE A 183 9.81 -0.84 -3.63
N ASP A 184 10.27 0.26 -4.22
CA ASP A 184 11.70 0.57 -4.35
C ASP A 184 12.37 0.66 -2.97
N LYS A 185 11.70 1.22 -1.97
CA LYS A 185 12.19 1.26 -0.58
C LYS A 185 12.28 -0.12 0.04
N LEU A 186 11.24 -0.93 -0.11
CA LEU A 186 11.20 -2.31 0.38
C LEU A 186 12.33 -3.17 -0.20
N ILE A 187 12.51 -3.18 -1.53
CA ILE A 187 13.51 -4.05 -2.17
C ILE A 187 14.96 -3.62 -1.94
N ASN A 188 15.17 -2.35 -1.60
CA ASN A 188 16.50 -1.81 -1.30
C ASN A 188 16.76 -1.70 0.21
N TYR A 189 15.84 -2.17 1.07
CA TYR A 189 15.94 -2.09 2.52
C TYR A 189 16.18 -0.65 3.01
N GLN A 190 15.40 0.30 2.50
CA GLN A 190 15.51 1.72 2.81
C GLN A 190 14.28 2.23 3.54
N ASP A 191 14.49 3.13 4.49
CA ASP A 191 13.40 3.79 5.19
C ASP A 191 12.61 4.74 4.27
N LEU A 192 11.31 4.79 4.52
CA LEU A 192 10.37 5.72 3.89
C LEU A 192 10.28 7.08 4.59
N SER A 193 10.68 7.15 5.86
CA SER A 193 10.61 8.37 6.66
C SER A 193 11.64 8.35 7.79
N PRO A 194 12.37 9.45 8.04
CA PRO A 194 13.25 9.57 9.19
C PRO A 194 12.47 9.37 10.49
N LEU A 195 13.11 8.84 11.52
CA LEU A 195 12.53 8.87 12.87
C LEU A 195 12.36 10.32 13.32
N LEU A 196 11.31 10.57 14.09
CA LEU A 196 11.14 11.82 14.82
C LEU A 196 12.26 11.99 15.86
N PRO A 197 12.51 13.22 16.33
CA PRO A 197 13.33 13.42 17.51
C PRO A 197 12.80 12.59 18.70
N ALA A 198 13.71 12.16 19.58
CA ALA A 198 13.39 11.31 20.72
C ALA A 198 12.22 11.87 21.55
N ASN A 199 11.36 10.99 22.05
CA ASN A 199 10.16 11.38 22.79
C ASN A 199 10.49 12.24 24.02
N ALA A 200 11.59 11.93 24.73
CA ALA A 200 12.08 12.72 25.85
C ALA A 200 12.47 14.16 25.46
N THR A 201 12.99 14.35 24.24
CA THR A 201 13.29 15.66 23.70
C THR A 201 12.01 16.42 23.35
N LEU A 202 11.07 15.79 22.63
CA LEU A 202 9.83 16.44 22.19
C LEU A 202 8.94 16.93 23.36
N THR A 203 8.84 16.15 24.42
CA THR A 203 7.99 16.45 25.59
C THR A 203 8.44 17.65 26.42
N THR A 204 9.70 18.08 26.28
CA THR A 204 10.28 19.18 27.07
C THR A 204 10.56 20.43 26.25
N LEU A 205 10.29 20.39 24.94
CA LEU A 205 10.60 21.49 24.03
C LEU A 205 9.59 22.64 24.15
N PRO A 206 10.08 23.90 24.25
CA PRO A 206 9.24 25.07 24.03
C PRO A 206 8.60 25.06 22.64
N GLU A 207 7.41 25.65 22.51
CA GLU A 207 6.60 25.60 21.28
C GLU A 207 7.32 26.16 20.05
N ASP A 208 8.05 27.27 20.19
CA ASP A 208 8.85 27.87 19.11
C ASP A 208 9.93 26.92 18.62
N LYS A 209 10.65 26.29 19.55
CA LYS A 209 11.69 25.29 19.23
C LYS A 209 11.12 24.02 18.64
N PHE A 210 9.97 23.57 19.12
CA PHE A 210 9.25 22.44 18.54
C PHE A 210 8.92 22.72 17.07
N ARG A 211 8.37 23.89 16.75
CA ARG A 211 8.03 24.26 15.38
C ARG A 211 9.24 24.31 14.46
N ASP A 212 10.34 24.91 14.90
CA ASP A 212 11.58 24.98 14.11
C ASP A 212 12.15 23.57 13.83
N ILE A 213 12.15 22.70 14.85
CA ILE A 213 12.63 21.32 14.73
C ILE A 213 11.74 20.51 13.78
N MET A 214 10.42 20.63 13.89
CA MET A 214 9.49 19.91 13.04
C MET A 214 9.52 20.41 11.59
N ALA A 215 9.77 21.70 11.37
CA ALA A 215 9.99 22.25 10.03
C ALA A 215 11.24 21.63 9.39
N GLY A 216 12.39 21.65 10.09
CA GLY A 216 13.62 21.04 9.58
C GLY A 216 13.50 19.53 9.38
N TRP A 217 12.79 18.82 10.26
CA TRP A 217 12.49 17.40 10.09
C TRP A 217 11.66 17.14 8.85
N THR A 218 10.64 17.96 8.58
CA THR A 218 9.76 17.81 7.40
C THR A 218 10.55 18.03 6.10
N GLU A 219 11.42 19.04 6.05
CA GLU A 219 12.30 19.28 4.91
C GLU A 219 13.23 18.08 4.66
N ALA A 220 13.81 17.51 5.73
CA ALA A 220 14.66 16.32 5.62
C ALA A 220 13.87 15.10 5.13
N ALA A 221 12.65 14.89 5.63
CA ALA A 221 11.77 13.79 5.22
C ALA A 221 11.32 13.89 3.76
N GLN A 222 11.33 15.09 3.18
CA GLN A 222 11.00 15.36 1.77
C GLN A 222 12.23 15.29 0.83
N ALA A 223 13.41 14.97 1.35
CA ALA A 223 14.66 14.95 0.60
C ALA A 223 15.31 13.57 0.62
N ALA A 224 16.43 13.43 -0.12
CA ALA A 224 17.26 12.24 -0.05
C ALA A 224 17.77 12.01 1.40
N PRO A 225 17.84 10.76 1.87
CA PRO A 225 17.62 9.54 1.11
C PRO A 225 16.15 9.11 1.02
N TYR A 226 15.22 9.76 1.72
CA TYR A 226 13.82 9.31 1.86
C TYR A 226 13.03 9.49 0.57
N VAL A 227 13.13 10.64 -0.08
CA VAL A 227 12.53 10.91 -1.39
C VAL A 227 13.61 10.86 -2.48
N LYS A 228 13.30 10.20 -3.59
CA LYS A 228 14.16 10.10 -4.78
C LYS A 228 13.73 11.09 -5.86
#